data_AF-A0A4Y9XMK1-F1
#
_entry.id   AF-A0A4Y9XMK1-F1
#
_cell.length_a   1.000
_cell.length_b   1.000
_cell.length_c   1.000
_cell.angle_alpha   90.00
_cell.angle_beta   90.00
_cell.angle_gamma   90.00
#
_symmetry.space_group_name_H-M   'P 1'
#
loop_
_entity.id
_entity.type
_entity.pdbx_description
1 polymer ?
#
loop_
_entity_poly.entity_id
_entity_poly.type
_entity_poly.pdbx_seq_one_letter_code
_entity_poly.pdbx_strand_id
1 'polypeptide(L)'
;MQAEEIVRLLDIVNPDKESGKVTLITRYGAGKVEQHLASHITVVQASGHPVAWICDPMHGNTLTASTGLKTRHFGTIISELTACLRIHAECGSVLNGVSLEFTGELSEDGFSVTECLGGSMELAEEELGLRYQSFCDPRLNFEQSLDVAFLLSNHFKKARGRAAGKRAEGDVLYSELGGKKTV
;
A
#
# COMPACT_ATOMS: atom_id res chain seq x y z
N MET A 1 -1.54 12.53 -12.42
CA MET A 1 -2.42 13.60 -11.92
C MET A 1 -1.51 14.69 -11.39
N GLN A 2 -1.67 15.91 -11.88
CA GLN A 2 -0.95 17.06 -11.33
C GLN A 2 -1.61 17.49 -10.01
N ALA A 3 -0.86 18.15 -9.14
CA ALA A 3 -1.34 18.48 -7.80
C ALA A 3 -2.59 19.39 -7.85
N GLU A 4 -2.57 20.39 -8.72
CA GLU A 4 -3.65 21.38 -8.86
C GLU A 4 -4.96 20.77 -9.39
N GLU A 5 -4.88 19.67 -10.14
CA GLU A 5 -6.05 18.95 -10.65
C GLU A 5 -6.86 18.33 -9.51
N ILE A 6 -6.20 17.89 -8.44
CA ILE A 6 -6.85 17.29 -7.28
C ILE A 6 -7.80 18.29 -6.61
N VAL A 7 -7.32 19.52 -6.40
CA VAL A 7 -8.12 20.58 -5.77
C VAL A 7 -9.34 20.92 -6.63
N ARG A 8 -9.16 21.05 -7.95
CA ARG A 8 -10.27 21.30 -8.88
C ARG A 8 -11.34 20.20 -8.83
N LEU A 9 -10.93 18.93 -8.69
CA LEU A 9 -11.87 17.83 -8.53
C LEU A 9 -12.59 17.92 -7.19
N LEU A 10 -11.88 18.21 -6.10
CA LEU A 10 -12.46 18.36 -4.77
C LEU A 10 -13.48 19.50 -4.70
N ASP A 11 -13.22 20.62 -5.39
CA ASP A 11 -14.17 21.73 -5.50
C ASP A 11 -15.49 21.31 -6.19
N ILE A 12 -15.44 20.31 -7.08
CA ILE A 12 -16.63 19.78 -7.76
C ILE A 12 -17.35 18.74 -6.92
N VAL A 13 -16.62 17.78 -6.33
CA VAL A 13 -17.23 16.63 -5.64
C VAL A 13 -17.55 16.88 -4.17
N ASN A 14 -16.87 17.85 -3.54
CA ASN A 14 -17.09 18.26 -2.16
C ASN A 14 -17.02 19.79 -1.99
N PRO A 15 -17.84 20.57 -2.72
CA PRO A 15 -17.81 22.02 -2.67
C PRO A 15 -18.02 22.58 -1.26
N ASP A 16 -18.87 21.91 -0.47
CA ASP A 16 -19.23 22.31 0.89
C ASP A 16 -18.26 21.79 1.96
N LYS A 17 -17.17 21.11 1.56
CA LYS A 17 -16.12 20.60 2.44
C LYS A 17 -16.68 19.74 3.59
N GLU A 18 -17.61 18.86 3.25
CA GLU A 18 -18.21 17.91 4.19
C GLU A 18 -17.18 16.85 4.59
N SER A 19 -16.93 16.71 5.90
CA SER A 19 -16.00 15.71 6.43
C SER A 19 -16.53 14.29 6.19
N GLY A 20 -15.66 13.39 5.73
CA GLY A 20 -16.00 12.00 5.45
C GLY A 20 -16.67 11.76 4.09
N LYS A 21 -16.94 12.80 3.30
CA LYS A 21 -17.57 12.67 1.97
C LYS A 21 -16.61 12.15 0.90
N VAL A 22 -15.33 12.51 0.97
CA VAL A 22 -14.34 12.16 -0.06
C VAL A 22 -13.20 11.36 0.54
N THR A 23 -12.86 10.29 -0.17
CA THR A 23 -11.68 9.47 0.04
C THR A 23 -10.76 9.61 -1.16
N LEU A 24 -9.51 10.01 -0.94
CA LEU A 24 -8.47 10.01 -1.96
C LEU A 24 -7.69 8.70 -1.86
N ILE A 25 -7.84 7.85 -2.88
CA ILE A 25 -7.14 6.56 -3.00
C ILE A 25 -5.93 6.73 -3.90
N THR A 26 -4.73 6.69 -3.32
CA THR A 26 -3.47 6.86 -4.06
C THR A 26 -2.86 5.52 -4.46
N ARG A 27 -2.41 5.40 -5.72
CA ARG A 27 -1.82 4.18 -6.30
C ARG A 27 -0.65 4.54 -7.22
N TYR A 28 0.45 5.03 -6.66
CA TYR A 28 1.57 5.56 -7.45
C TYR A 28 2.51 4.46 -7.95
N GLY A 29 2.65 3.39 -7.18
CA GLY A 29 3.75 2.44 -7.30
C GLY A 29 4.94 2.85 -6.42
N ALA A 30 5.67 1.86 -5.92
CA ALA A 30 6.83 2.04 -5.06
C ALA A 30 7.92 2.93 -5.69
N GLY A 31 8.07 2.90 -7.02
CA GLY A 31 9.05 3.71 -7.73
C GLY A 31 8.68 5.19 -7.89
N LYS A 32 7.44 5.59 -7.60
CA LYS A 32 6.92 6.94 -7.90
C LYS A 32 6.30 7.66 -6.70
N VAL A 33 5.91 6.93 -5.66
CA VAL A 33 5.26 7.49 -4.46
C VAL A 33 6.02 8.68 -3.86
N GLU A 34 7.34 8.58 -3.77
CA GLU A 34 8.25 9.62 -3.26
C GLU A 34 8.16 10.95 -4.03
N GLN A 35 7.88 10.87 -5.33
CA GLN A 35 7.90 12.03 -6.22
C GLN A 35 6.57 12.79 -6.22
N HIS A 36 5.47 12.16 -5.77
CA HIS A 36 4.12 12.67 -5.98
C HIS A 36 3.34 12.89 -4.68
N LEU A 37 3.43 11.99 -3.70
CA LEU A 37 2.50 12.01 -2.58
C LEU A 37 2.62 13.30 -1.74
N ALA A 38 3.85 13.77 -1.47
CA ALA A 38 4.08 14.95 -0.65
C ALA A 38 3.47 16.23 -1.25
N SER A 39 3.61 16.43 -2.57
CA SER A 39 3.03 17.60 -3.24
C SER A 39 1.50 17.53 -3.25
N HIS A 40 0.92 16.35 -3.45
CA HIS A 40 -0.53 16.14 -3.40
C HIS A 40 -1.10 16.40 -2.00
N ILE A 41 -0.44 15.94 -0.94
CA ILE A 41 -0.84 16.23 0.44
C ILE A 41 -0.83 17.75 0.67
N THR A 42 0.24 18.42 0.25
CA THR A 42 0.44 19.86 0.48
C THR A 42 -0.69 20.69 -0.12
N VAL A 43 -1.06 20.45 -1.38
CA VAL A 43 -2.12 21.22 -2.04
C VAL A 43 -3.51 20.92 -1.47
N VAL A 44 -3.78 19.67 -1.07
CA VAL A 44 -5.06 19.31 -0.44
C VAL A 44 -5.18 19.95 0.95
N GLN A 45 -4.13 19.92 1.76
CA GLN A 45 -4.11 20.63 3.04
C GLN A 45 -4.32 22.14 2.85
N ALA A 46 -3.62 22.76 1.89
CA ALA A 46 -3.77 24.18 1.59
C ALA A 46 -5.20 24.54 1.11
N SER A 47 -5.88 23.63 0.41
CA SER A 47 -7.26 23.84 -0.03
C SER A 47 -8.28 23.77 1.12
N GLY A 48 -7.92 23.17 2.26
CA GLY A 48 -8.80 22.97 3.41
C GLY A 48 -9.91 21.93 3.19
N HIS A 49 -9.85 21.13 2.12
CA HIS A 49 -10.78 20.03 1.88
C HIS A 49 -10.54 18.89 2.89
N PRO A 50 -11.56 18.45 3.66
CA PRO A 50 -11.42 17.30 4.54
C PRO A 50 -11.56 16.01 3.74
N VAL A 51 -10.46 15.26 3.63
CA VAL A 51 -10.40 13.99 2.90
C VAL A 51 -9.88 12.86 3.79
N ALA A 52 -10.30 11.64 3.49
CA ALA A 52 -9.62 10.45 3.99
C ALA A 52 -8.57 9.98 2.97
N TRP A 53 -7.32 9.79 3.40
CA TRP A 53 -6.25 9.25 2.55
C TRP A 53 -6.18 7.74 2.67
N ILE A 54 -6.24 7.05 1.53
CA ILE A 54 -6.10 5.61 1.43
C ILE A 54 -4.95 5.28 0.48
N CYS A 55 -4.06 4.39 0.90
CA CYS A 55 -3.03 3.85 0.02
C CYS A 55 -3.55 2.56 -0.64
N ASP A 56 -3.51 2.53 -1.96
CA ASP A 56 -3.66 1.33 -2.77
C ASP A 56 -2.29 0.96 -3.35
N PRO A 57 -1.55 0.08 -2.65
CA PRO A 57 -0.22 -0.35 -3.06
C PRO A 57 -0.27 -1.45 -4.14
N MET A 58 -1.43 -1.76 -4.70
CA MET A 58 -1.60 -2.89 -5.61
C MET A 58 -1.40 -2.43 -7.05
N HIS A 59 -2.23 -1.50 -7.50
CA HIS A 59 -2.39 -1.20 -8.91
C HIS A 59 -1.21 -0.42 -9.52
N GLY A 60 -0.46 0.32 -8.72
CA GLY A 60 0.77 0.99 -9.16
C GLY A 60 1.98 0.06 -9.33
N ASN A 61 1.89 -1.18 -8.85
CA ASN A 61 3.02 -2.13 -8.76
C ASN A 61 2.84 -3.38 -9.65
N THR A 62 1.88 -3.38 -10.58
CA THR A 62 1.67 -4.50 -11.49
C THR A 62 2.80 -4.58 -12.53
N LEU A 63 3.35 -5.77 -12.71
CA LEU A 63 4.35 -6.10 -13.74
C LEU A 63 3.94 -7.36 -14.50
N THR A 64 4.61 -7.65 -15.61
CA THR A 64 4.40 -8.88 -16.39
C THR A 64 5.61 -9.79 -16.21
N ALA A 65 5.38 -11.01 -15.75
CA ALA A 65 6.38 -12.06 -15.60
C ALA A 65 6.91 -12.53 -16.96
N SER A 66 8.06 -13.22 -16.98
CA SER A 66 8.60 -13.89 -18.17
C SER A 66 7.65 -14.95 -18.74
N THR A 67 6.79 -15.53 -17.89
CA THR A 67 5.69 -16.43 -18.29
C THR A 67 4.55 -15.73 -19.03
N GLY A 68 4.54 -14.39 -19.07
CA GLY A 68 3.46 -13.57 -19.63
C GLY A 68 2.30 -13.29 -18.68
N LEU A 69 2.29 -13.89 -17.48
CA LEU A 69 1.29 -13.62 -16.45
C LEU A 69 1.53 -12.24 -15.82
N LYS A 70 0.45 -11.50 -15.54
CA LYS A 70 0.53 -10.32 -14.69
C LYS A 70 0.81 -10.75 -13.25
N THR A 71 1.71 -10.07 -12.59
CA THR A 71 1.98 -10.32 -11.16
C THR A 71 2.33 -9.01 -10.47
N ARG A 72 2.46 -9.07 -9.14
CA ARG A 72 2.95 -7.99 -8.29
C ARG A 72 3.94 -8.60 -7.31
N HIS A 73 5.03 -7.89 -7.03
CA HIS A 73 5.99 -8.34 -6.04
C HIS A 73 5.60 -7.82 -4.67
N PHE A 74 5.39 -8.71 -3.69
CA PHE A 74 5.00 -8.36 -2.32
C PHE A 74 5.90 -7.26 -1.72
N GLY A 75 7.21 -7.36 -1.91
CA GLY A 75 8.15 -6.33 -1.43
C GLY A 75 7.89 -4.92 -1.98
N THR A 76 7.40 -4.79 -3.23
CA THR A 76 7.05 -3.48 -3.81
C THR A 76 5.77 -2.92 -3.21
N ILE A 77 4.76 -3.76 -2.98
CA ILE A 77 3.52 -3.41 -2.28
C ILE A 77 3.85 -2.84 -0.88
N ILE A 78 4.69 -3.55 -0.13
CA ILE A 78 5.13 -3.12 1.19
C ILE A 78 5.98 -1.84 1.15
N SER A 79 6.83 -1.68 0.12
CA SER A 79 7.65 -0.47 -0.05
C SER A 79 6.78 0.76 -0.27
N GLU A 80 5.73 0.68 -1.10
CA GLU A 80 4.79 1.79 -1.29
C GLU A 80 4.01 2.11 -0.01
N LEU A 81 3.49 1.10 0.70
CA LEU A 81 2.80 1.31 1.98
C LEU A 81 3.69 2.04 2.99
N THR A 82 4.95 1.63 3.08
CA THR A 82 5.95 2.20 3.99
C THR A 82 6.26 3.64 3.65
N ALA A 83 6.51 3.93 2.38
CA ALA A 83 6.74 5.29 1.90
C ALA A 83 5.52 6.17 2.18
N CYS A 84 4.30 5.68 1.90
CA CYS A 84 3.07 6.41 2.21
C CYS A 84 2.96 6.77 3.70
N LEU A 85 3.15 5.80 4.60
CA LEU A 85 3.10 6.05 6.05
C LEU A 85 4.14 7.10 6.48
N ARG A 86 5.37 6.99 5.99
CA ARG A 86 6.46 7.92 6.30
C ARG A 86 6.17 9.34 5.77
N ILE A 87 5.81 9.47 4.49
CA ILE A 87 5.51 10.76 3.86
C ILE A 87 4.32 11.43 4.54
N HIS A 88 3.28 10.68 4.89
CA HIS A 88 2.15 11.24 5.65
C HIS A 88 2.62 11.84 6.98
N ALA A 89 3.45 11.12 7.74
CA ALA A 89 4.02 11.61 9.00
C ALA A 89 4.90 12.86 8.80
N GLU A 90 5.76 12.87 7.79
CA GLU A 90 6.63 14.01 7.45
C GLU A 90 5.83 15.26 7.05
N CYS A 91 4.71 15.09 6.33
CA CYS A 91 3.81 16.17 5.94
C CYS A 91 2.81 16.56 7.05
N GLY A 92 2.90 15.98 8.26
CA GLY A 92 1.94 16.25 9.34
C GLY A 92 0.50 15.87 8.98
N SER A 93 0.32 14.88 8.11
CA SER A 93 -0.97 14.34 7.68
C SER A 93 -1.13 12.89 8.17
N VAL A 94 -2.27 12.27 7.88
CA VAL A 94 -2.59 10.93 8.37
C VAL A 94 -2.99 10.05 7.19
N LEU A 95 -2.34 8.89 7.05
CA LEU A 95 -2.84 7.81 6.22
C LEU A 95 -4.00 7.12 6.96
N ASN A 96 -5.21 7.23 6.45
CA ASN A 96 -6.42 6.75 7.13
C ASN A 96 -6.69 5.25 6.91
N GLY A 97 -6.07 4.64 5.90
CA GLY A 97 -6.26 3.22 5.61
C GLY A 97 -5.54 2.74 4.36
N VAL A 98 -5.84 1.49 4.01
CA VAL A 98 -5.27 0.80 2.84
C VAL A 98 -6.38 0.13 2.05
N SER A 99 -6.23 0.08 0.73
CA SER A 99 -7.12 -0.64 -0.19
C SER A 99 -6.30 -1.74 -0.88
N LEU A 100 -6.70 -2.99 -0.68
CA LEU A 100 -5.96 -4.15 -1.14
C LEU A 100 -6.86 -5.05 -2.00
N GLU A 101 -6.27 -5.74 -2.97
CA GLU A 101 -6.91 -6.83 -3.70
C GLU A 101 -6.35 -8.14 -3.15
N PHE A 102 -7.20 -8.95 -2.54
CA PHE A 102 -6.79 -10.19 -1.91
C PHE A 102 -7.87 -11.26 -2.00
N THR A 103 -7.48 -12.51 -1.75
CA THR A 103 -8.39 -13.65 -1.67
C THR A 103 -7.96 -14.58 -0.53
N GLY A 104 -8.95 -15.16 0.16
CA GLY A 104 -8.76 -16.22 1.14
C GLY A 104 -9.02 -17.63 0.56
N GLU A 105 -9.06 -17.75 -0.77
CA GLU A 105 -9.29 -19.02 -1.45
C GLU A 105 -8.16 -20.01 -1.19
N LEU A 106 -8.53 -21.21 -0.75
CA LEU A 106 -7.64 -22.35 -0.56
C LEU A 106 -8.14 -23.51 -1.44
N SER A 107 -7.23 -24.37 -1.90
CA SER A 107 -7.61 -25.67 -2.49
C SER A 107 -8.15 -26.61 -1.40
N GLU A 108 -8.74 -27.74 -1.81
CA GLU A 108 -9.15 -28.80 -0.87
C GLU A 108 -7.97 -29.31 -0.02
N ASP A 109 -6.78 -29.36 -0.62
CA ASP A 109 -5.53 -29.72 0.06
C ASP A 109 -4.90 -28.56 0.86
N GLY A 110 -5.54 -27.39 0.93
CA GLY A 110 -5.10 -26.25 1.74
C GLY A 110 -4.10 -25.30 1.07
N PHE A 111 -3.94 -25.32 -0.25
CA PHE A 111 -3.01 -24.44 -0.96
C PHE A 111 -3.66 -23.14 -1.44
N SER A 112 -3.01 -22.03 -1.12
CA SER A 112 -3.34 -20.67 -1.57
C SER A 112 -3.14 -20.44 -3.07
N VAL A 113 -3.74 -19.36 -3.60
CA VAL A 113 -3.46 -18.88 -4.97
C VAL A 113 -2.02 -18.39 -5.11
N THR A 114 -1.50 -18.46 -6.33
CA THR A 114 -0.11 -18.12 -6.68
C THR A 114 -0.06 -16.93 -7.64
N GLU A 115 -0.65 -15.79 -7.24
CA GLU A 115 -0.84 -14.65 -8.14
C GLU A 115 0.20 -13.53 -7.93
N CYS A 116 0.65 -13.30 -6.69
CA CYS A 116 1.70 -12.33 -6.33
C CYS A 116 2.98 -13.03 -5.86
N LEU A 117 4.13 -12.49 -6.25
CA LEU A 117 5.46 -12.99 -5.89
C LEU A 117 5.87 -12.61 -4.46
N GLY A 118 6.72 -13.42 -3.83
CA GLY A 118 7.29 -13.17 -2.52
C GLY A 118 6.31 -13.37 -1.36
N GLY A 119 6.44 -12.54 -0.32
CA GLY A 119 5.75 -12.74 0.96
C GLY A 119 6.49 -13.74 1.84
N SER A 120 5.90 -14.12 2.97
CA SER A 120 6.48 -15.13 3.88
C SER A 120 6.72 -16.50 3.23
N MET A 121 6.00 -16.80 2.15
CA MET A 121 6.11 -18.04 1.38
C MET A 121 7.21 -18.00 0.31
N GLU A 122 7.88 -16.86 0.10
CA GLU A 122 8.93 -16.66 -0.91
C GLU A 122 8.52 -17.08 -2.34
N LEU A 123 7.25 -16.87 -2.71
CA LEU A 123 6.68 -17.36 -3.97
C LEU A 123 7.47 -16.85 -5.18
N ALA A 124 7.99 -17.78 -5.98
CA ALA A 124 8.81 -17.52 -7.14
C ALA A 124 7.99 -17.45 -8.43
N GLU A 125 8.60 -16.93 -9.49
CA GLU A 125 7.90 -16.68 -10.75
C GLU A 125 7.44 -17.98 -11.44
N GLU A 126 8.21 -19.05 -11.28
CA GLU A 126 7.94 -20.38 -11.81
C GLU A 126 6.68 -21.00 -11.17
N GLU A 127 6.31 -20.55 -9.98
CA GLU A 127 5.17 -21.05 -9.22
C GLU A 127 3.86 -20.34 -9.58
N LEU A 128 3.91 -19.21 -10.30
CA LEU A 128 2.72 -18.43 -10.65
C LEU A 128 1.65 -19.28 -11.34
N GLY A 129 2.06 -20.20 -12.22
CA GLY A 129 1.17 -21.05 -13.00
C GLY A 129 0.50 -22.18 -12.19
N LEU A 130 0.88 -22.42 -10.94
CA LEU A 130 0.34 -23.53 -10.14
C LEU A 130 -1.12 -23.33 -9.77
N ARG A 131 -1.50 -22.11 -9.38
CA ARG A 131 -2.87 -21.76 -8.97
C ARG A 131 -3.19 -20.29 -9.23
N TYR A 132 -3.04 -19.87 -10.49
CA TYR A 132 -3.48 -18.55 -10.94
C TYR A 132 -4.97 -18.58 -11.29
N GLN A 133 -5.82 -17.88 -10.51
CA GLN A 133 -7.28 -17.96 -10.68
C GLN A 133 -7.94 -16.63 -11.04
N SER A 134 -7.29 -15.49 -10.78
CA SER A 134 -7.80 -14.19 -11.18
C SER A 134 -7.88 -14.05 -12.70
N PHE A 135 -8.98 -13.46 -13.16
CA PHE A 135 -9.20 -13.11 -14.57
C PHE A 135 -8.63 -11.73 -14.93
N CYS A 136 -8.32 -10.90 -13.93
CA CYS A 136 -7.92 -9.52 -14.14
C CYS A 136 -6.53 -9.27 -13.55
N ASP A 137 -6.48 -8.75 -12.32
CA ASP A 137 -5.24 -8.41 -11.65
C ASP A 137 -4.88 -9.45 -10.58
N PRO A 138 -3.58 -9.67 -10.34
CA PRO A 138 -3.08 -10.64 -9.36
C PRO A 138 -3.40 -10.18 -7.93
N ARG A 139 -4.04 -11.04 -7.14
CA ARG A 139 -4.47 -10.76 -5.77
C ARG A 139 -3.41 -11.25 -4.78
N LEU A 140 -3.34 -10.62 -3.60
CA LEU A 140 -2.64 -11.22 -2.46
C LEU A 140 -3.36 -12.51 -2.06
N ASN A 141 -2.59 -13.56 -1.77
CA ASN A 141 -3.15 -14.79 -1.23
C ASN A 141 -3.40 -14.67 0.29
N PHE A 142 -3.87 -15.76 0.92
CA PHE A 142 -4.25 -15.77 2.32
C PHE A 142 -3.08 -15.35 3.24
N GLU A 143 -1.91 -15.97 3.07
CA GLU A 143 -0.71 -15.73 3.87
C GLU A 143 -0.20 -14.31 3.67
N GLN A 144 -0.06 -13.86 2.42
CA GLN A 144 0.39 -12.51 2.10
C GLN A 144 -0.56 -11.44 2.66
N SER A 145 -1.86 -11.70 2.67
CA SER A 145 -2.86 -10.78 3.24
C SER A 145 -2.68 -10.63 4.75
N LEU A 146 -2.43 -11.75 5.44
CA LEU A 146 -2.12 -11.73 6.87
C LEU A 146 -0.78 -11.03 7.15
N ASP A 147 0.23 -11.25 6.32
CA ASP A 147 1.52 -10.58 6.43
C ASP A 147 1.33 -9.05 6.41
N VAL A 148 0.61 -8.51 5.43
CA VAL A 148 0.31 -7.06 5.36
C VAL A 148 -0.43 -6.60 6.62
N ALA A 149 -1.45 -7.34 7.06
CA ALA A 149 -2.24 -6.98 8.24
C ALA A 149 -1.38 -6.92 9.52
N PHE A 150 -0.51 -7.90 9.74
CA PHE A 150 0.39 -7.92 10.91
C PHE A 150 1.42 -6.79 10.85
N LEU A 151 2.00 -6.52 9.66
CA LEU A 151 2.97 -5.44 9.48
C LEU A 151 2.35 -4.07 9.80
N LEU A 152 1.15 -3.79 9.28
CA LEU A 152 0.41 -2.56 9.59
C LEU A 152 0.03 -2.49 11.08
N SER A 153 -0.48 -3.58 11.65
CA SER A 153 -0.85 -3.65 13.07
C SER A 153 0.35 -3.32 13.97
N ASN A 154 1.51 -3.90 13.68
CA ASN A 154 2.76 -3.64 14.41
C ASN A 154 3.22 -2.18 14.28
N HIS A 155 3.17 -1.61 13.06
CA HIS A 155 3.48 -0.21 12.83
C HIS A 155 2.61 0.71 13.70
N PHE A 156 1.28 0.56 13.64
CA PHE A 156 0.37 1.41 14.40
C PHE A 156 0.44 1.17 15.91
N LYS A 157 0.73 -0.05 16.36
CA LYS A 157 1.00 -0.34 17.77
C LYS A 157 2.23 0.43 18.27
N LYS A 158 3.33 0.44 17.51
CA LYS A 158 4.54 1.21 17.82
C LYS A 158 4.27 2.71 17.80
N ALA A 159 3.53 3.22 16.83
CA ALA A 159 3.15 4.64 16.74
C ALA A 159 2.38 5.11 18.00
N ARG A 160 1.39 4.33 18.46
CA ARG A 160 0.67 4.61 19.72
C ARG A 160 1.58 4.55 20.95
N GLY A 161 2.54 3.61 20.98
CA GLY A 161 3.52 3.50 22.06
C GLY A 161 4.50 4.67 22.14
N ARG A 162 4.91 5.22 20.98
CA ARG A 162 5.76 6.42 20.89
C ARG A 162 5.01 7.67 21.37
N ALA A 163 3.73 7.81 21.00
CA ALA A 163 2.87 8.88 21.50
C ALA A 163 2.66 8.81 23.03
N ALA A 164 2.75 7.62 23.62
CA ALA A 164 2.67 7.39 25.06
C ALA A 164 4.01 7.54 25.82
N GLY A 165 5.06 8.11 25.20
CA GLY A 165 6.31 8.49 25.88
C GLY A 165 7.39 7.40 25.99
N LYS A 166 7.28 6.27 25.28
CA LYS A 166 8.38 5.30 25.17
C LYS A 166 9.20 5.56 23.91
N ARG A 167 10.43 6.08 24.06
CA ARG A 167 11.44 6.13 22.99
C ARG A 167 11.73 4.68 22.54
N ALA A 168 11.44 4.38 21.29
CA ALA A 168 11.88 3.14 20.65
C ALA A 168 13.09 3.47 19.77
N GLU A 169 14.21 2.78 20.03
CA GLU A 169 15.44 2.82 19.24
C GLU A 169 15.20 2.35 17.80
N GLY A 170 15.85 3.04 16.85
CA GLY A 170 16.06 2.57 15.48
C GLY A 170 14.85 2.64 14.55
N ASP A 171 15.08 3.11 13.32
CA ASP A 171 14.07 3.06 12.25
C ASP A 171 14.14 1.68 11.58
N VAL A 172 13.43 0.72 12.18
CA VAL A 172 13.50 -0.72 11.83
C VAL A 172 12.48 -1.12 10.76
N LEU A 173 11.82 -0.16 10.09
CA LEU A 173 10.73 -0.52 9.18
C LEU A 173 11.23 -1.36 8.00
N TYR A 174 12.29 -0.94 7.31
CA TYR A 174 12.77 -1.67 6.12
C TYR A 174 13.26 -3.09 6.43
N SER A 175 13.92 -3.30 7.58
CA SER A 175 14.45 -4.61 7.99
C SER A 175 13.38 -5.54 8.58
N GLU A 176 12.34 -5.02 9.23
CA GLU A 176 11.20 -5.83 9.70
C GLU A 176 10.21 -6.17 8.56
N LEU A 177 10.27 -5.43 7.45
CA LEU A 177 9.38 -5.56 6.30
C LEU A 177 9.95 -6.43 5.16
N GLY A 178 11.01 -7.21 5.42
CA GLY A 178 11.60 -8.11 4.43
C GLY A 178 12.34 -7.42 3.28
N GLY A 179 12.57 -6.11 3.36
CA GLY A 179 13.42 -5.39 2.41
C GLY A 179 14.89 -5.75 2.66
N LYS A 180 15.45 -6.68 1.89
CA LYS A 180 16.91 -6.77 1.78
C LYS A 180 17.38 -5.52 1.04
N LYS A 181 18.32 -4.76 1.63
CA LYS A 181 19.08 -3.75 0.89
C LYS A 181 19.76 -4.48 -0.27
N THR A 182 19.41 -4.14 -1.50
CA THR A 182 20.26 -4.45 -2.66
C THR A 182 21.59 -3.73 -2.42
N VAL A 183 22.66 -4.52 -2.28
CA VAL A 183 24.05 -4.04 -2.29
C VAL A 183 24.41 -3.66 -3.72
#